data_AF-A0AAD4D947-F1
#
_entry.id   AF-A0AAD4D947-F1
#
_cell.length_a   1.000
_cell.length_b   1.000
_cell.length_c   1.000
_cell.angle_alpha   90.00
_cell.angle_beta   90.00
_cell.angle_gamma   90.00
#
_symmetry.space_group_name_H-M   'P 1'
#
loop_
_entity.id
_entity.type
_entity.pdbx_description
1 polymer ?
#
loop_
_entity_poly.entity_id
_entity_poly.type
_entity_poly.pdbx_seq_one_letter_code
_entity_poly.pdbx_strand_id
1 'polypeptide(L)'
;YNTALDDLSLGPICSHVKLLEWHNNPSLISKKVLTSPRLQISTEKLGSLLKRMPCLNILLLQMESDGPEPSLFASMCTLKNLKILKINMPKKYDAVPIETMFSLLSRLDELRLEESWYQHETDVLSMLEEAPWKMKRLTIDLRDMSLVRHCPHLEHLRIFPRTEPMAGRMRAVWNTLTVLLTRPTSLKGLMFYSSSQHKCLSFQVQNLSGGKSGRPHKMLNVNSANKKKWFSTEDIVALL
;
A
#
# COMPACT_ATOMS: atom_id res chain seq x y z
N TYR A 1 14.61 -7.84 -35.26
CA TYR A 1 15.73 -8.80 -35.19
C TYR A 1 16.46 -8.60 -33.88
N ASN A 2 16.76 -9.71 -33.17
CA ASN A 2 17.23 -9.83 -31.77
C ASN A 2 16.15 -9.45 -30.73
N THR A 3 15.72 -10.30 -29.78
CA THR A 3 16.54 -10.92 -28.72
C THR A 3 15.91 -12.23 -28.16
N ALA A 4 15.78 -13.30 -28.95
CA ALA A 4 15.48 -14.62 -28.38
C ALA A 4 16.70 -15.23 -27.65
N LEU A 5 17.92 -14.77 -27.98
CA LEU A 5 19.16 -15.21 -27.35
C LEU A 5 19.47 -14.50 -26.00
N ASP A 6 19.05 -13.25 -25.78
CA ASP A 6 19.32 -12.55 -24.51
C ASP A 6 18.41 -13.00 -23.36
N ASP A 7 17.27 -13.60 -23.70
CA ASP A 7 16.30 -14.07 -22.72
C ASP A 7 16.76 -15.36 -22.01
N LEU A 8 17.53 -16.22 -22.69
CA LEU A 8 18.03 -17.49 -22.15
C LEU A 8 19.24 -17.28 -21.22
N SER A 9 20.09 -16.28 -21.50
CA SER A 9 21.28 -15.99 -20.68
C SER A 9 20.95 -15.35 -19.33
N LEU A 10 19.80 -14.66 -19.24
CA LEU A 10 19.31 -14.05 -18.00
C LEU A 10 18.57 -15.03 -17.08
N GLY A 11 18.10 -16.17 -17.59
CA GLY A 11 17.31 -17.15 -16.84
C GLY A 11 17.95 -17.59 -15.51
N PRO A 12 19.23 -18.05 -15.51
CA PRO A 12 19.93 -18.44 -14.29
C PRO A 12 20.04 -17.29 -13.29
N ILE A 13 20.33 -16.08 -13.77
CA ILE A 13 20.50 -14.88 -12.92
C ILE A 13 19.16 -14.46 -12.30
N CYS A 14 18.10 -14.43 -13.10
CA CYS A 14 16.74 -14.09 -12.67
C CYS A 14 16.23 -15.03 -11.56
N SER A 15 16.62 -16.30 -11.58
CA SER A 15 16.21 -17.27 -10.57
C SER A 15 16.65 -16.91 -9.14
N HIS A 16 17.72 -16.14 -9.00
CA HIS A 16 18.30 -15.72 -7.71
C HIS A 16 17.88 -14.31 -7.28
N VAL A 17 17.15 -13.57 -8.13
CA VAL A 17 16.71 -12.20 -7.83
C VAL A 17 15.70 -12.22 -6.68
N LYS A 18 16.02 -11.50 -5.61
CA LYS A 18 15.17 -11.33 -4.42
C LYS A 18 14.48 -9.98 -4.34
N LEU A 19 15.03 -8.98 -5.02
CA LEU A 19 14.50 -7.62 -5.09
C LEU A 19 14.49 -7.17 -6.55
N LEU A 20 13.35 -6.66 -6.99
CA LEU A 20 13.21 -6.01 -8.28
C LEU A 20 12.57 -4.65 -8.06
N GLU A 21 13.23 -3.62 -8.59
CA GLU A 21 12.72 -2.28 -8.67
C GLU A 21 12.59 -1.91 -10.14
N TRP A 22 11.38 -1.57 -10.57
CA TRP A 22 11.08 -1.23 -11.95
C TRP A 22 10.37 0.12 -12.04
N HIS A 23 10.83 0.92 -12.98
CA HIS A 23 10.37 2.29 -13.22
C HIS A 23 9.92 2.43 -14.67
N ASN A 24 8.68 2.88 -14.86
CA ASN A 24 8.19 3.40 -16.13
C ASN A 24 8.12 4.92 -16.03
N ASN A 25 9.11 5.58 -16.67
CA ASN A 25 9.13 7.02 -16.81
C ASN A 25 9.18 7.42 -18.29
N PRO A 26 8.02 7.46 -18.95
CA PRO A 26 7.90 7.87 -20.34
C PRO A 26 7.93 9.40 -20.46
N SER A 27 7.84 10.13 -19.35
CA SER A 27 8.11 11.58 -19.30
C SER A 27 9.58 11.89 -19.63
N LEU A 28 10.52 11.03 -19.22
CA LEU A 28 11.94 11.16 -19.60
C LEU A 28 12.19 10.88 -21.08
N ILE A 29 11.40 9.98 -21.68
CA ILE A 29 11.43 9.67 -23.11
C ILE A 29 10.83 10.84 -23.91
N SER A 30 9.64 11.31 -23.53
CA SER A 30 8.93 12.41 -24.21
C SER A 30 9.66 13.76 -24.09
N LYS A 31 10.36 14.00 -22.97
CA LYS A 31 11.23 15.17 -22.78
C LYS A 31 12.62 15.02 -23.42
N LYS A 32 12.87 13.92 -24.17
CA LYS A 32 14.16 13.60 -24.82
C LYS A 32 15.36 13.59 -23.86
N VAL A 33 15.13 13.40 -22.57
CA VAL A 33 16.20 13.27 -21.56
C VAL A 33 16.93 11.94 -21.74
N LEU A 34 16.17 10.90 -22.09
CA LEU A 34 16.72 9.63 -22.56
C LEU A 34 16.67 9.61 -24.08
N THR A 35 17.85 9.52 -24.72
CA THR A 35 17.99 9.54 -26.18
C THR A 35 17.59 8.22 -26.84
N SER A 36 17.29 7.18 -26.07
CA SER A 36 16.86 5.87 -26.59
C SER A 36 15.64 5.33 -25.82
N PRO A 37 14.43 5.39 -26.42
CA PRO A 37 13.23 4.71 -25.91
C PRO A 37 13.39 3.18 -25.80
N ARG A 38 14.44 2.62 -26.44
CA ARG A 38 14.71 1.19 -26.58
C ARG A 38 15.15 0.48 -25.30
N LEU A 39 15.37 1.21 -24.20
CA LEU A 39 15.89 0.63 -22.95
C LEU A 39 14.83 0.40 -21.88
N GLN A 40 13.56 0.77 -22.13
CA GLN A 40 12.52 0.53 -21.16
C GLN A 40 11.89 -0.84 -21.37
N ILE A 41 11.90 -1.66 -20.31
CA ILE A 41 11.16 -2.92 -20.27
C ILE A 41 9.68 -2.56 -20.22
N SER A 42 8.90 -2.99 -21.22
CA SER A 42 7.44 -2.81 -21.22
C SER A 42 6.79 -3.60 -20.08
N THR A 43 5.57 -3.22 -19.70
CA THR A 43 4.70 -3.93 -18.75
C THR A 43 4.52 -5.41 -19.11
N GLU A 44 4.28 -5.71 -20.38
CA GLU A 44 4.15 -7.09 -20.89
C GLU A 44 5.44 -7.91 -20.69
N LYS A 45 6.60 -7.32 -21.03
CA LYS A 45 7.91 -7.96 -20.84
C LYS A 45 8.24 -8.12 -19.36
N LEU A 46 7.88 -7.15 -18.53
CA LEU A 46 8.03 -7.24 -17.08
C LEU A 46 7.23 -8.43 -16.53
N GLY A 47 5.98 -8.61 -16.95
CA GLY A 47 5.17 -9.78 -16.55
C GLY A 47 5.86 -11.11 -16.89
N SER A 48 6.47 -11.20 -18.08
CA SER A 48 7.24 -12.37 -18.49
C SER A 48 8.53 -12.57 -17.66
N LEU A 49 9.22 -11.49 -17.29
CA LEU A 49 10.40 -11.54 -16.43
C LEU A 49 10.07 -11.99 -15.00
N LEU A 50 8.97 -11.51 -14.42
CA LEU A 50 8.53 -11.90 -13.08
C LEU A 50 8.33 -13.42 -12.96
N LYS A 51 7.80 -14.07 -14.02
CA LYS A 51 7.66 -15.54 -14.06
C LYS A 51 8.99 -16.29 -13.95
N ARG A 52 10.11 -15.64 -14.29
CA ARG A 52 11.46 -16.21 -14.20
C ARG A 52 12.17 -15.88 -12.87
N MET A 53 11.50 -15.18 -11.95
CA MET A 53 12.05 -14.77 -10.65
C MET A 53 11.28 -15.43 -9.49
N PRO A 54 11.32 -16.77 -9.34
CA PRO A 54 10.56 -17.49 -8.32
C PRO A 54 10.97 -17.12 -6.89
N CYS A 55 12.21 -16.64 -6.69
CA CYS A 55 12.74 -16.23 -5.38
C CYS A 55 12.52 -14.75 -5.06
N LEU A 56 11.72 -14.03 -5.86
CA LEU A 56 11.45 -12.61 -5.65
C LEU A 56 10.66 -12.40 -4.36
N ASN A 57 11.24 -11.62 -3.44
CA ASN A 57 10.66 -11.30 -2.13
C ASN A 57 10.17 -9.85 -2.06
N ILE A 58 10.79 -8.95 -2.83
CA ILE A 58 10.50 -7.51 -2.82
C ILE A 58 10.28 -7.04 -4.26
N LEU A 59 9.13 -6.44 -4.52
CA LEU A 59 8.80 -5.84 -5.80
C LEU A 59 8.40 -4.38 -5.60
N LEU A 60 9.11 -3.48 -6.26
CA LEU A 60 8.80 -2.06 -6.31
C LEU A 60 8.47 -1.67 -7.75
N LEU A 61 7.27 -1.13 -7.95
CA LEU A 61 6.76 -0.65 -9.22
C LEU A 61 6.49 0.84 -9.13
N GLN A 62 7.16 1.63 -9.96
CA GLN A 62 6.91 3.05 -10.13
C GLN A 62 6.45 3.30 -11.56
N MET A 63 5.20 3.69 -11.73
CA MET A 63 4.55 3.87 -13.03
C MET A 63 4.14 5.33 -13.17
N GLU A 64 4.62 6.06 -14.18
CA GLU A 64 4.26 7.48 -14.35
C GLU A 64 3.21 7.75 -15.44
N SER A 65 3.05 6.88 -16.45
CA SER A 65 2.04 7.12 -17.50
C SER A 65 1.35 5.91 -18.10
N ASP A 66 1.64 4.70 -17.65
CA ASP A 66 0.88 3.53 -18.09
C ASP A 66 0.32 2.86 -16.86
N GLY A 67 -0.98 2.60 -16.86
CA GLY A 67 -1.56 1.72 -15.87
C GLY A 67 -1.03 0.30 -16.05
N PRO A 68 -0.93 -0.49 -14.98
CA PRO A 68 -0.55 -1.88 -15.05
C PRO A 68 -1.61 -2.65 -15.83
N GLU A 69 -1.16 -3.38 -16.84
CA GLU A 69 -2.02 -4.28 -17.58
C GLU A 69 -2.51 -5.43 -16.66
N PRO A 70 -3.73 -5.96 -16.87
CA PRO A 70 -4.22 -7.15 -16.17
C PRO A 70 -3.24 -8.34 -16.20
N SER A 71 -2.48 -8.47 -17.30
CA SER A 71 -1.45 -9.49 -17.51
C SER A 71 -0.29 -9.40 -16.50
N LEU A 72 0.09 -8.18 -16.09
CA LEU A 72 1.13 -7.93 -15.11
C LEU A 72 0.68 -8.38 -13.72
N PHE A 73 -0.58 -8.09 -13.35
CA PHE A 73 -1.17 -8.56 -12.09
C PHE A 73 -1.24 -10.07 -12.00
N ALA A 74 -1.73 -10.73 -13.06
CA ALA A 74 -1.75 -12.18 -13.13
C ALA A 74 -0.35 -12.77 -12.93
N SER A 75 0.68 -12.12 -13.47
CA SER A 75 2.09 -12.53 -13.29
C SER A 75 2.60 -12.26 -11.88
N MET A 76 2.18 -11.19 -11.21
CA MET A 76 2.52 -10.96 -9.80
C MET A 76 1.88 -11.99 -8.87
N CYS A 77 0.66 -12.45 -9.14
CA CYS A 77 -0.04 -13.45 -8.33
C CYS A 77 0.70 -14.80 -8.29
N THR A 78 1.53 -15.12 -9.30
CA THR A 78 2.33 -16.35 -9.32
C THR A 78 3.57 -16.28 -8.43
N LEU A 79 3.96 -15.11 -7.93
CA LEU A 79 5.14 -14.89 -7.09
C LEU A 79 4.91 -15.38 -5.65
N LYS A 80 5.08 -16.69 -5.42
CA LYS A 80 4.78 -17.33 -4.13
C LYS A 80 5.60 -16.82 -2.94
N ASN A 81 6.80 -16.32 -3.20
CA ASN A 81 7.72 -15.84 -2.17
C ASN A 81 7.64 -14.32 -1.93
N LEU A 82 6.81 -13.60 -2.69
CA LEU A 82 6.70 -12.16 -2.55
C LEU A 82 6.18 -11.80 -1.15
N LYS A 83 6.92 -10.94 -0.45
CA LYS A 83 6.61 -10.45 0.90
C LYS A 83 6.34 -8.96 0.94
N ILE A 84 6.97 -8.20 0.07
CA ILE A 84 6.87 -6.74 0.04
C ILE A 84 6.47 -6.32 -1.37
N LEU A 85 5.35 -5.62 -1.47
CA LEU A 85 4.88 -5.02 -2.72
C LEU A 85 4.70 -3.52 -2.53
N LYS A 86 5.34 -2.73 -3.39
CA LYS A 86 5.21 -1.28 -3.42
C LYS A 86 4.80 -0.87 -4.82
N ILE A 87 3.65 -0.24 -4.95
CA ILE A 87 3.16 0.28 -6.23
C ILE A 87 2.91 1.77 -6.07
N ASN A 88 3.59 2.54 -6.90
CA ASN A 88 3.35 3.96 -7.09
C ASN A 88 2.82 4.17 -8.51
N MET A 89 1.57 4.62 -8.62
CA MET A 89 0.90 4.80 -9.90
C MET A 89 -0.06 6.00 -9.80
N PRO A 90 -0.06 6.92 -10.78
CA PRO A 90 -0.97 8.04 -10.80
C PRO A 90 -2.40 7.57 -11.09
N LYS A 91 -3.36 8.26 -10.46
CA LYS A 91 -4.82 8.01 -10.50
C LYS A 91 -5.47 7.98 -11.90
N LYS A 92 -4.75 8.29 -12.99
CA LYS A 92 -5.33 8.56 -14.32
C LYS A 92 -5.83 7.32 -15.08
N TYR A 93 -5.63 6.12 -14.57
CA TYR A 93 -5.98 4.89 -15.30
C TYR A 93 -7.06 4.13 -14.56
N ASP A 94 -7.92 3.44 -15.32
CA ASP A 94 -8.90 2.49 -14.80
C ASP A 94 -8.14 1.42 -14.02
N ALA A 95 -8.16 1.55 -12.69
CA ALA A 95 -7.46 0.65 -11.80
C ALA A 95 -8.11 -0.72 -11.93
N VAL A 96 -7.29 -1.74 -12.22
CA VAL A 96 -7.73 -3.13 -12.10
C VAL A 96 -8.29 -3.33 -10.69
N PRO A 97 -9.47 -3.94 -10.53
CA PRO A 97 -10.07 -4.14 -9.22
C PRO A 97 -9.07 -4.83 -8.29
N ILE A 98 -8.80 -4.23 -7.13
CA ILE A 98 -7.82 -4.74 -6.17
C ILE A 98 -8.18 -6.14 -5.67
N GLU A 99 -9.46 -6.49 -5.74
CA GLU A 99 -10.04 -7.81 -5.48
C GLU A 99 -9.34 -8.90 -6.29
N THR A 100 -8.92 -8.60 -7.52
CA THR A 100 -8.18 -9.56 -8.36
C THR A 100 -6.81 -9.94 -7.78
N MET A 101 -6.31 -9.15 -6.83
CA MET A 101 -5.01 -9.35 -6.17
C MET A 101 -5.14 -9.94 -4.77
N PHE A 102 -6.34 -10.19 -4.22
CA PHE A 102 -6.49 -10.59 -2.82
C PHE A 102 -5.67 -11.82 -2.42
N SER A 103 -5.62 -12.85 -3.28
CA SER A 103 -4.75 -14.02 -3.10
C SER A 103 -3.25 -13.70 -3.01
N LEU A 104 -2.78 -12.64 -3.68
CA LEU A 104 -1.43 -12.12 -3.52
C LEU A 104 -1.30 -11.35 -2.20
N LEU A 105 -2.22 -10.43 -1.94
CA LEU A 105 -2.21 -9.54 -0.77
C LEU A 105 -2.26 -10.31 0.56
N SER A 106 -2.99 -11.42 0.62
CA SER A 106 -3.11 -12.26 1.81
C SER A 106 -1.79 -12.88 2.29
N ARG A 107 -0.80 -12.98 1.41
CA ARG A 107 0.52 -13.57 1.68
C ARG A 107 1.62 -12.55 1.96
N LEU A 108 1.36 -11.27 1.71
CA LEU A 108 2.33 -10.18 1.89
C LEU A 108 2.52 -9.86 3.37
N ASP A 109 3.73 -9.46 3.71
CA ASP A 109 4.07 -8.86 5.01
C ASP A 109 3.89 -7.33 4.96
N GLU A 110 4.17 -6.72 3.80
CA GLU A 110 4.12 -5.27 3.58
C GLU A 110 3.49 -4.92 2.23
N LEU A 111 2.52 -4.00 2.26
CA LEU A 111 1.92 -3.39 1.08
C LEU A 111 2.03 -1.87 1.15
N ARG A 112 2.49 -1.25 0.07
CA ARG A 112 2.40 0.20 -0.16
C ARG A 112 1.69 0.45 -1.48
N LEU A 113 0.55 1.11 -1.42
CA LEU A 113 -0.20 1.61 -2.55
C LEU A 113 -0.21 3.14 -2.45
N GLU A 114 0.45 3.80 -3.39
CA GLU A 114 0.30 5.24 -3.56
C GLU A 114 -0.87 5.52 -4.50
N GLU A 115 -1.58 6.62 -4.23
CA GLU A 115 -2.88 6.93 -4.81
C GLU A 115 -3.95 5.88 -4.47
N SER A 116 -5.19 6.09 -4.93
CA SER A 116 -6.31 5.20 -4.62
C SER A 116 -6.47 4.10 -5.67
N TRP A 117 -6.54 2.87 -5.16
CA TRP A 117 -6.70 1.65 -5.94
C TRP A 117 -8.09 1.04 -5.81
N TYR A 118 -8.84 1.46 -4.78
CA TYR A 118 -10.17 0.96 -4.52
C TYR A 118 -11.21 1.67 -5.39
N GLN A 119 -11.64 1.02 -6.48
CA GLN A 119 -12.85 1.41 -7.18
C GLN A 119 -14.04 0.79 -6.44
N HIS A 120 -14.83 1.65 -5.80
CA HIS A 120 -15.91 1.24 -4.91
C HIS A 120 -17.09 0.70 -5.74
N GLU A 121 -17.01 -0.54 -6.23
CA GLU A 121 -18.20 -1.28 -6.67
C GLU A 121 -18.82 -1.97 -5.46
N THR A 122 -20.04 -1.56 -5.15
CA THR A 122 -20.69 -1.72 -3.85
C THR A 122 -21.06 -3.16 -3.45
N ASP A 123 -20.79 -4.17 -4.29
CA ASP A 123 -21.36 -5.52 -4.11
C ASP A 123 -20.35 -6.69 -4.10
N VAL A 124 -19.05 -6.48 -4.32
CA VAL A 124 -18.08 -7.61 -4.39
C VAL A 124 -17.56 -8.04 -3.01
N LEU A 125 -17.78 -7.21 -1.98
CA LEU A 125 -17.20 -7.38 -0.65
C LEU A 125 -17.84 -8.47 0.23
N SER A 126 -18.96 -9.03 -0.22
CA SER A 126 -19.64 -10.16 0.44
C SER A 126 -19.15 -11.53 -0.04
N MET A 127 -18.30 -11.60 -1.09
CA MET A 127 -18.05 -12.87 -1.80
C MET A 127 -16.68 -13.53 -1.59
N LEU A 128 -15.75 -12.89 -0.87
CA LEU A 128 -14.43 -13.49 -0.62
C LEU A 128 -14.21 -13.64 0.89
N GLU A 129 -14.67 -14.76 1.44
CA GLU A 129 -14.17 -15.36 2.68
C GLU A 129 -12.71 -15.82 2.48
N GLU A 130 -11.82 -14.89 2.14
CA GLU A 130 -10.40 -15.20 2.12
C GLU A 130 -9.85 -15.27 3.54
N ALA A 131 -8.92 -16.20 3.76
CA ALA A 131 -8.19 -16.31 5.02
C ALA A 131 -7.62 -14.94 5.43
N PRO A 132 -7.62 -14.61 6.73
CA PRO A 132 -7.12 -13.33 7.22
C PRO A 132 -5.70 -13.07 6.73
N TRP A 133 -5.45 -11.85 6.26
CA TRP A 133 -4.14 -11.49 5.70
C TRP A 133 -3.09 -11.43 6.82
N LYS A 134 -1.90 -11.96 6.54
CA LYS A 134 -0.76 -11.97 7.48
C LYS A 134 0.01 -10.65 7.50
N MET A 135 -0.53 -9.63 6.86
CA MET A 135 0.12 -8.34 6.63
C MET A 135 0.38 -7.59 7.93
N LYS A 136 1.62 -7.11 8.08
CA LYS A 136 2.09 -6.37 9.25
C LYS A 136 2.20 -4.87 8.99
N ARG A 137 2.44 -4.47 7.74
CA ARG A 137 2.65 -3.06 7.37
C ARG A 137 1.81 -2.71 6.15
N LEU A 138 0.95 -1.72 6.30
CA LEU A 138 0.06 -1.24 5.24
C LEU A 138 0.24 0.26 5.08
N THR A 139 0.54 0.69 3.86
CA THR A 139 0.59 2.10 3.47
C THR A 139 -0.37 2.32 2.31
N ILE A 140 -1.38 3.17 2.49
CA ILE A 140 -2.50 3.32 1.53
C ILE A 140 -2.99 4.77 1.46
N ASP A 141 -3.76 5.08 0.42
CA ASP A 141 -4.59 6.28 0.40
C ASP A 141 -5.79 6.13 1.36
N LEU A 142 -6.34 7.28 1.77
CA LEU A 142 -7.51 7.37 2.63
C LEU A 142 -8.76 6.68 2.04
N ARG A 143 -8.88 6.57 0.70
CA ARG A 143 -9.98 5.86 0.03
C ARG A 143 -9.94 4.34 0.21
N ASP A 144 -8.75 3.79 0.36
CA ASP A 144 -8.54 2.35 0.40
C ASP A 144 -8.56 1.82 1.85
N MET A 145 -9.05 2.63 2.79
CA MET A 145 -9.13 2.31 4.22
C MET A 145 -9.95 1.06 4.55
N SER A 146 -10.84 0.65 3.65
CA SER A 146 -11.58 -0.61 3.76
C SER A 146 -10.65 -1.83 3.77
N LEU A 147 -9.46 -1.77 3.16
CA LEU A 147 -8.50 -2.88 3.11
C LEU A 147 -8.01 -3.31 4.50
N VAL A 148 -8.00 -2.38 5.46
CA VAL A 148 -7.51 -2.63 6.81
C VAL A 148 -8.29 -3.75 7.49
N ARG A 149 -9.58 -3.95 7.17
CA ARG A 149 -10.41 -5.02 7.77
C ARG A 149 -9.88 -6.43 7.48
N HIS A 150 -9.10 -6.61 6.40
CA HIS A 150 -8.53 -7.90 6.03
C HIS A 150 -7.23 -8.20 6.79
N CYS A 151 -6.68 -7.23 7.54
CA CYS A 151 -5.36 -7.31 8.18
C CYS A 151 -5.46 -7.36 9.72
N PRO A 152 -5.90 -8.46 10.34
CA PRO A 152 -6.04 -8.53 11.81
C PRO A 152 -4.70 -8.44 12.56
N HIS A 153 -3.60 -8.77 11.89
CA HIS A 153 -2.24 -8.73 12.44
C HIS A 153 -1.48 -7.45 12.10
N LEU A 154 -2.18 -6.40 11.64
CA LEU A 154 -1.55 -5.16 11.22
C LEU A 154 -0.82 -4.48 12.39
N GLU A 155 0.48 -4.27 12.25
CA GLU A 155 1.33 -3.62 13.24
C GLU A 155 1.55 -2.14 12.91
N HIS A 156 1.62 -1.78 11.63
CA HIS A 156 1.83 -0.41 11.18
C HIS A 156 0.86 -0.03 10.07
N LEU A 157 0.11 1.05 10.30
CA LEU A 157 -0.76 1.66 9.32
C LEU A 157 -0.26 3.07 8.99
N ARG A 158 0.00 3.34 7.72
CA ARG A 158 0.28 4.68 7.19
C ARG A 158 -0.78 5.05 6.17
N ILE A 159 -1.37 6.22 6.33
CA ILE A 159 -2.38 6.76 5.42
C ILE A 159 -1.78 8.00 4.78
N PHE A 160 -1.75 8.07 3.45
CA PHE A 160 -1.23 9.22 2.71
C PHE A 160 -2.08 10.48 2.87
N PRO A 161 -1.48 11.68 2.68
CA PRO A 161 -2.25 12.93 2.65
C PRO A 161 -3.27 12.91 1.52
N ARG A 162 -4.41 13.57 1.78
CA ARG A 162 -5.47 13.71 0.78
C ARG A 162 -4.93 14.43 -0.45
N THR A 163 -5.07 13.81 -1.61
CA THR A 163 -4.87 14.45 -2.91
C THR A 163 -6.13 15.16 -3.40
N GLU A 164 -7.32 14.82 -2.86
CA GLU A 164 -8.62 15.35 -3.32
C GLU A 164 -9.62 15.68 -2.19
N PRO A 165 -10.63 16.55 -2.44
CA PRO A 165 -11.69 16.86 -1.48
C PRO A 165 -12.56 15.63 -1.17
N MET A 166 -12.83 15.38 0.12
CA MET A 166 -13.67 14.27 0.61
C MET A 166 -14.95 14.76 1.31
N ALA A 167 -15.68 15.68 0.69
CA ALA A 167 -16.95 16.17 1.25
C ALA A 167 -17.90 15.00 1.54
N GLY A 168 -18.38 14.90 2.79
CA GLY A 168 -19.32 13.86 3.24
C GLY A 168 -18.75 12.45 3.48
N ARG A 169 -17.56 12.10 2.96
CA ARG A 169 -16.98 10.74 3.09
C ARG A 169 -16.07 10.53 4.29
N MET A 170 -15.61 11.63 4.90
CA MET A 170 -14.70 11.58 6.04
C MET A 170 -15.25 10.83 7.25
N ARG A 171 -16.56 10.96 7.52
CA ARG A 171 -17.19 10.26 8.64
C ARG A 171 -17.07 8.74 8.49
N ALA A 172 -17.23 8.20 7.28
CA ALA A 172 -17.09 6.76 7.06
C ALA A 172 -15.66 6.29 7.33
N VAL A 173 -14.66 7.03 6.84
CA VAL A 173 -13.25 6.71 7.08
C VAL A 173 -12.89 6.77 8.56
N TRP A 174 -13.35 7.82 9.25
CA TRP A 174 -13.15 7.95 10.70
C TRP A 174 -13.86 6.86 11.48
N ASN A 175 -15.05 6.45 11.06
CA ASN A 175 -15.75 5.31 11.65
C ASN A 175 -14.94 4.02 11.47
N THR A 176 -14.38 3.77 10.28
CA THR A 176 -13.51 2.59 10.04
C THR A 176 -12.26 2.61 10.93
N LEU A 177 -11.59 3.76 11.04
CA LEU A 177 -10.44 3.93 11.93
C LEU A 177 -10.81 3.74 13.40
N THR A 178 -11.95 4.28 13.83
CA THR A 178 -12.44 4.14 15.20
C THR A 178 -12.72 2.67 15.49
N VAL A 179 -13.46 1.99 14.62
CA VAL A 179 -13.76 0.55 14.76
C VAL A 179 -12.46 -0.26 14.83
N LEU A 180 -11.49 0.03 13.96
CA LEU A 180 -10.16 -0.59 14.02
C LEU A 180 -9.54 -0.41 15.41
N LEU A 181 -9.40 0.83 15.88
CA LEU A 181 -8.70 1.16 17.12
C LEU A 181 -9.42 0.70 18.38
N THR A 182 -10.75 0.54 18.34
CA THR A 182 -11.55 0.07 19.48
C THR A 182 -11.56 -1.45 19.67
N ARG A 183 -11.15 -2.23 18.67
CA ARG A 183 -11.05 -3.70 18.77
C ARG A 183 -9.67 -4.12 19.28
N PRO A 184 -9.49 -5.37 19.75
CA PRO A 184 -8.15 -5.89 19.97
C PRO A 184 -7.34 -5.81 18.67
N THR A 185 -6.32 -4.95 18.63
CA THR A 185 -5.46 -4.77 17.46
C THR A 185 -4.03 -5.19 17.77
N SER A 186 -3.28 -5.57 16.74
CA SER A 186 -1.81 -5.70 16.85
C SER A 186 -1.10 -4.37 16.53
N LEU A 187 -1.84 -3.27 16.40
CA LEU A 187 -1.33 -2.00 15.90
C LEU A 187 -0.36 -1.40 16.91
N LYS A 188 0.86 -1.14 16.45
CA LYS A 188 1.95 -0.50 17.19
C LYS A 188 2.22 0.90 16.69
N GLY A 189 1.91 1.19 15.43
CA GLY A 189 2.13 2.50 14.82
C GLY A 189 1.01 2.93 13.87
N LEU A 190 0.53 4.16 14.05
CA LEU A 190 -0.40 4.83 13.14
C LEU A 190 0.22 6.12 12.65
N MET A 191 0.25 6.33 11.34
CA MET A 191 0.59 7.62 10.74
C MET A 191 -0.53 8.07 9.82
N PHE A 192 -1.02 9.28 10.04
CA PHE A 192 -1.98 9.90 9.14
C PHE A 192 -1.65 11.37 8.93
N TYR A 193 -2.01 11.90 7.76
CA TYR A 193 -1.78 13.30 7.44
C TYR A 193 -3.09 14.06 7.55
N SER A 194 -3.11 15.08 8.40
CA SER A 194 -4.26 15.98 8.51
C SER A 194 -4.19 17.04 7.42
N SER A 195 -5.25 17.15 6.61
CA SER A 195 -5.38 18.17 5.57
C SER A 195 -5.52 19.58 6.14
N SER A 196 -5.99 19.74 7.38
CA SER A 196 -6.21 21.06 7.99
C SER A 196 -4.94 21.70 8.55
N GLN A 197 -3.83 20.96 8.67
CA GLN A 197 -2.63 21.46 9.32
C GLN A 197 -1.33 21.25 8.54
N HIS A 198 -1.35 20.62 7.35
CA HIS A 198 -0.13 20.15 6.66
C HIS A 198 0.83 19.38 7.60
N LYS A 199 0.29 18.72 8.62
CA LYS A 199 1.07 18.01 9.64
C LYS A 199 0.85 16.50 9.51
N CYS A 200 1.96 15.77 9.52
CA CYS A 200 1.97 14.34 9.73
C CYS A 200 1.79 14.09 11.23
N LEU A 201 0.77 13.32 11.58
CA LEU A 201 0.56 12.86 12.94
C LEU A 201 1.00 11.40 13.02
N SER A 202 1.96 11.11 13.88
CA SER A 202 2.50 9.78 14.11
C SER A 202 2.30 9.40 15.57
N PHE A 203 1.68 8.24 15.79
CA PHE A 203 1.35 7.72 17.10
C PHE A 203 2.01 6.36 17.28
N GLN A 204 2.71 6.16 18.39
CA GLN A 204 3.01 4.82 18.87
C GLN A 204 1.83 4.37 19.73
N VAL A 205 1.21 3.25 19.37
CA VAL A 205 -0.03 2.76 19.99
C VAL A 205 0.34 1.77 21.09
N GLN A 206 -0.19 1.99 22.29
CA GLN A 206 -0.06 1.06 23.42
C GLN A 206 -1.41 0.38 23.68
N ASN A 207 -1.46 -0.95 23.60
CA ASN A 207 -2.61 -1.73 24.03
C ASN A 207 -2.68 -1.73 25.56
N LEU A 208 -3.49 -0.84 26.12
CA LEU A 208 -3.81 -0.87 27.55
C LEU A 208 -5.05 -1.74 27.75
N SER A 209 -4.85 -3.05 27.92
CA SER A 209 -5.89 -3.91 28.48
C SER A 209 -6.11 -3.52 29.95
N GLY A 210 -7.13 -2.71 30.23
CA GLY A 210 -7.56 -2.38 31.60
C GLY A 210 -7.10 -1.04 32.18
N GLY A 211 -6.68 -0.07 31.37
CA GLY A 211 -6.36 1.29 31.84
C GLY A 211 -7.62 2.13 32.10
N LYS A 212 -7.70 2.84 33.24
CA LYS A 212 -8.78 3.81 33.50
C LYS A 212 -8.76 4.92 32.45
N SER A 213 -9.93 5.21 31.88
CA SER A 213 -10.12 6.25 30.87
C SER A 213 -9.65 7.62 31.40
N GLY A 214 -8.49 8.06 30.90
CA GLY A 214 -8.06 9.44 31.04
C GLY A 214 -8.87 10.28 30.06
N ARG A 215 -9.44 11.40 30.53
CA ARG A 215 -10.11 12.35 29.62
C ARG A 215 -9.11 12.77 28.52
N PRO A 216 -9.56 12.87 27.26
CA PRO A 216 -8.67 13.26 26.18
C PRO A 216 -8.12 14.65 26.44
N HIS A 217 -6.81 14.74 26.61
CA HIS A 217 -6.14 16.01 26.81
C HIS A 217 -6.22 16.82 25.51
N LYS A 218 -6.99 17.90 25.60
CA LYS A 218 -7.16 18.96 24.60
C LYS A 218 -5.82 19.28 23.91
N MET A 219 -5.77 19.02 22.60
CA MET A 219 -4.73 19.41 21.63
C MET A 219 -3.27 19.24 22.08
N LEU A 220 -2.64 18.16 21.64
CA LEU A 220 -1.19 18.03 21.69
C LEU A 220 -0.54 18.93 20.64
N ASN A 221 -0.09 20.08 21.11
CA ASN A 221 0.87 20.91 20.44
C ASN A 221 2.17 20.08 20.33
N VAL A 222 2.46 19.56 19.14
CA VAL A 222 3.64 18.71 18.81
C VAL A 222 4.98 19.41 19.14
N ASN A 223 4.94 20.71 19.46
CA ASN A 223 6.08 21.53 19.88
C ASN A 223 6.23 21.72 21.40
N SER A 224 5.35 21.16 22.24
CA SER A 224 5.46 21.34 23.70
C SER A 224 6.32 20.25 24.37
N ALA A 225 7.11 20.68 25.35
CA ALA A 225 8.19 19.95 26.03
C ALA A 225 7.78 18.67 26.80
N ASN A 226 6.51 18.26 26.75
CA ASN A 226 6.05 16.97 27.29
C ASN A 226 5.59 16.06 26.13
N LYS A 227 6.55 15.49 25.42
CA LYS A 227 6.30 14.52 24.35
C LYS A 227 5.84 13.19 24.97
N LYS A 228 4.54 13.00 25.17
CA LYS A 228 3.99 11.64 25.26
C LYS A 228 4.42 10.89 24.00
N LYS A 229 5.31 9.91 24.19
CA LYS A 229 5.85 9.07 23.10
C LYS A 229 4.84 7.99 22.67
N TRP A 230 3.94 7.62 23.58
CA TRP A 230 2.93 6.57 23.43
C TRP A 230 1.55 7.12 23.68
N PHE A 231 0.59 6.64 22.89
CA PHE A 231 -0.81 7.02 22.93
C PHE A 231 -1.65 5.76 23.11
N SER A 232 -2.68 5.84 23.95
CA SER A 232 -3.70 4.79 23.98
C SER A 232 -4.56 4.88 22.71
N THR A 233 -5.27 3.80 22.40
CA THR A 233 -6.28 3.82 21.33
C THR A 233 -7.37 4.87 21.60
N GLU A 234 -7.77 5.04 22.87
CA GLU A 234 -8.73 6.07 23.31
C GLU A 234 -8.22 7.50 23.06
N ASP A 235 -6.94 7.78 23.36
CA ASP A 235 -6.31 9.08 23.10
C ASP A 235 -6.36 9.42 21.61
N ILE A 236 -6.14 8.43 20.74
CA ILE A 236 -6.18 8.62 19.28
C ILE A 236 -7.62 8.82 18.81
N VAL A 237 -8.56 7.97 19.25
CA VAL A 237 -9.98 8.09 18.86
C VAL A 237 -10.55 9.44 19.22
N ALA A 238 -10.19 10.00 20.39
CA ALA A 238 -10.67 11.31 20.80
C ALA A 238 -10.07 12.50 20.00
N LEU A 239 -9.00 12.27 19.24
CA LEU A 239 -8.40 13.27 18.34
C LEU A 239 -9.00 13.25 16.93
N LEU A 240 -9.72 12.18 16.56
CA LEU A 240 -10.34 11.97 15.26
C LEU A 240 -11.76 12.54 15.21
#